data_AF-A0A4Q2Z1U8-F1
#
_entry.id   AF-A0A4Q2Z1U8-F1
#
_cell.length_a   1.000
_cell.length_b   1.000
_cell.length_c   1.000
_cell.angle_alpha   90.00
_cell.angle_beta   90.00
_cell.angle_gamma   90.00
#
_symmetry.space_group_name_H-M   'P 1'
#
loop_
_entity.id
_entity.type
_entity.pdbx_description
1 polymer ?
#
loop_
_entity_poly.entity_id
_entity_poly.type
_entity_poly.pdbx_seq_one_letter_code
_entity_poly.pdbx_strand_id
1 'polypeptide(L)'
;MKSRALLFSLASVTAAHAQADKFPPMPAVQAQTPQQAAKSFQLPPGYRMELVLSEPEITDPVVTAFDGNGRMFVAEMRTYMQDID
;
A
#
# COMPACT_ATOMS: atom_id res chain seq x y z
N MET A 1 -6.72 32.80 -61.69
CA MET A 1 -7.44 31.50 -61.83
C MET A 1 -6.46 30.36 -62.05
N LYS A 2 -5.96 29.72 -60.99
CA LYS A 2 -5.46 28.33 -60.99
C LYS A 2 -5.70 27.78 -59.58
N SER A 3 -6.74 26.96 -59.47
CA SER A 3 -7.14 26.22 -58.27
C SER A 3 -6.36 24.90 -58.22
N ARG A 4 -5.94 24.44 -57.03
CA ARG A 4 -6.13 23.04 -56.58
C ARG A 4 -5.62 22.79 -55.17
N ALA A 5 -6.47 22.09 -54.43
CA ALA A 5 -6.50 21.86 -53.00
C ALA A 5 -5.33 21.05 -52.44
N LEU A 6 -4.89 21.41 -51.24
CA LEU A 6 -4.05 20.59 -50.38
C LEU A 6 -4.96 19.96 -49.31
N LEU A 7 -5.32 18.69 -49.50
CA LEU A 7 -6.05 17.89 -48.51
C LEU A 7 -5.05 17.46 -47.42
N PHE A 8 -5.07 18.13 -46.26
CA PHE A 8 -4.46 17.62 -45.04
C PHE A 8 -5.41 16.58 -44.44
N SER A 9 -5.09 15.28 -44.53
CA SER A 9 -5.78 14.29 -43.70
C SER A 9 -5.23 14.37 -42.28
N LEU A 10 -6.13 14.67 -41.34
CA LEU A 10 -5.85 14.61 -39.92
C LEU A 10 -5.86 13.12 -39.53
N ALA A 11 -4.69 12.50 -39.39
CA ALA A 11 -4.59 11.18 -38.79
C ALA A 11 -4.80 11.33 -37.29
N SER A 12 -6.01 11.03 -36.81
CA SER A 12 -6.31 10.94 -35.38
C SER A 12 -5.39 9.91 -34.74
N VAL A 13 -4.45 10.36 -33.90
CA VAL A 13 -3.77 9.50 -32.93
C VAL A 13 -4.82 9.13 -31.90
N THR A 14 -5.46 7.97 -32.07
CA THR A 14 -6.23 7.37 -30.98
C THR A 14 -5.24 6.92 -29.92
N ALA A 15 -5.27 7.65 -28.80
CA ALA A 15 -4.47 7.39 -27.64
C ALA A 15 -4.62 5.92 -27.20
N ALA A 16 -3.49 5.22 -27.13
CA ALA A 16 -3.40 3.93 -26.47
C ALA A 16 -3.61 4.12 -24.96
N HIS A 17 -4.86 4.06 -24.50
CA HIS A 17 -5.20 3.98 -23.07
C HIS A 17 -6.16 2.82 -22.82
N ALA A 18 -5.72 1.60 -23.13
CA ALA A 18 -6.41 0.41 -22.67
C ALA A 18 -5.37 -0.66 -22.33
N GLN A 19 -4.91 -0.65 -21.09
CA GLN A 19 -4.23 -1.80 -20.53
C GLN A 19 -4.50 -1.88 -19.03
N ALA A 20 -5.77 -1.90 -18.64
CA ALA A 20 -6.21 -2.21 -17.28
C ALA A 20 -6.26 -3.74 -17.02
N ASP A 21 -6.23 -4.58 -18.07
CA ASP A 21 -6.49 -6.02 -17.98
C ASP A 21 -5.25 -6.91 -17.76
N LYS A 22 -4.08 -6.35 -17.44
CA LYS A 22 -2.83 -7.13 -17.33
C LYS A 22 -2.62 -7.87 -16.00
N PHE A 23 -3.52 -7.70 -15.04
CA PHE A 23 -3.41 -8.33 -13.73
C PHE A 23 -4.69 -9.10 -13.41
N PRO A 24 -4.67 -10.45 -13.34
CA PRO A 24 -5.80 -11.18 -12.81
C PRO A 24 -6.07 -10.72 -11.37
N PRO A 25 -7.33 -10.70 -10.91
CA PRO A 25 -7.65 -10.32 -9.54
C PRO A 25 -6.89 -11.24 -8.58
N MET A 26 -6.03 -10.64 -7.75
CA MET A 26 -5.31 -11.39 -6.74
C MET A 26 -6.27 -11.75 -5.60
N PRO A 27 -6.18 -12.96 -5.03
CA PRO A 27 -6.92 -13.27 -3.83
C PRO A 27 -6.54 -12.31 -2.71
N ALA A 28 -7.53 -11.89 -1.91
CA ALA A 28 -7.30 -11.01 -0.77
C ALA A 28 -6.33 -11.66 0.22
N VAL A 29 -5.33 -10.90 0.68
CA VAL A 29 -4.41 -11.35 1.72
C VAL A 29 -5.17 -11.43 3.03
N GLN A 30 -5.21 -12.61 3.65
CA GLN A 30 -5.83 -12.79 4.95
C GLN A 30 -4.86 -12.33 6.05
N ALA A 31 -5.32 -11.41 6.89
CA ALA A 31 -4.56 -11.00 8.06
C ALA A 31 -4.34 -12.19 9.01
N GLN A 32 -3.12 -12.32 9.53
CA GLN A 32 -2.77 -13.35 10.51
C GLN A 32 -3.12 -12.89 11.91
N THR A 33 -3.44 -13.83 12.82
CA THR A 33 -3.47 -13.50 14.25
C THR A 33 -2.06 -13.18 14.75
N PRO A 34 -1.90 -12.44 15.86
CA PRO A 34 -0.58 -12.15 16.43
C PRO A 34 0.23 -13.42 16.72
N GLN A 35 -0.42 -14.50 17.18
CA GLN A 35 0.23 -15.78 17.47
C GLN A 35 0.65 -16.54 16.19
N GLN A 36 -0.06 -16.34 15.08
CA GLN A 36 0.33 -16.89 13.78
C GLN A 36 1.50 -16.10 13.20
N ALA A 37 1.43 -14.77 13.22
CA ALA A 37 2.50 -13.90 12.77
C ALA A 37 3.80 -14.16 13.54
N ALA A 38 3.73 -14.30 14.88
CA ALA A 38 4.87 -14.61 15.75
C ALA A 38 5.70 -15.83 15.28
N LYS A 39 5.06 -16.85 14.69
CA LYS A 39 5.73 -18.06 14.19
C LYS A 39 6.49 -17.86 12.88
N SER A 40 6.21 -16.77 12.17
CA SER A 40 6.81 -16.46 10.86
C SER A 40 8.14 -15.69 10.98
N PHE A 41 8.38 -15.03 12.12
CA PHE A 41 9.59 -14.24 12.33
C PHE A 41 10.81 -15.14 12.55
N GLN A 42 11.93 -14.76 11.94
CA GLN A 42 13.22 -15.41 12.11
C GLN A 42 14.13 -14.48 12.91
N LEU A 43 14.68 -14.98 14.02
CA LEU A 43 15.55 -14.21 14.90
C LEU A 43 16.95 -14.85 14.94
N PRO A 44 18.02 -14.05 15.05
CA PRO A 44 19.35 -14.58 15.30
C PRO A 44 19.41 -15.35 16.65
N PRO A 45 20.37 -16.28 16.82
CA PRO A 45 20.56 -16.98 18.08
C PRO A 45 20.76 -16.02 19.26
N GLY A 46 20.07 -16.27 20.38
CA GLY A 46 20.15 -15.46 21.60
C GLY A 46 19.17 -14.27 21.66
N TYR A 47 18.41 -14.00 20.60
CA TYR A 47 17.39 -12.95 20.57
C TYR A 47 16.01 -13.51 20.91
N ARG A 48 15.13 -12.65 21.43
CA ARG A 48 13.72 -12.95 21.68
C ARG A 48 12.85 -11.79 21.21
N MET A 49 11.61 -12.09 20.87
CA MET A 49 10.59 -11.10 20.51
C MET A 49 9.32 -11.41 21.29
N GLU A 50 8.65 -10.36 21.76
CA GLU A 50 7.43 -10.43 22.57
C GLU A 50 6.37 -9.52 21.94
N LEU A 51 5.12 -9.97 21.98
CA LEU A 51 3.99 -9.15 21.53
C LEU A 51 3.69 -8.09 22.60
N VAL A 52 3.74 -6.82 22.20
CA VAL A 52 3.46 -5.68 23.10
C VAL A 52 2.11 -5.02 22.80
N LEU A 53 1.73 -4.94 21.52
CA LEU A 53 0.49 -4.31 21.07
C LEU A 53 0.09 -4.90 19.71
N SER A 54 -1.21 -5.09 19.48
CA SER A 54 -1.78 -5.58 18.21
C SER A 54 -3.16 -4.98 18.00
N GLU A 55 -3.75 -5.28 16.84
CA GLU A 55 -5.16 -5.01 16.57
C GLU A 55 -6.06 -5.83 17.51
N PRO A 56 -7.22 -5.28 17.95
CA PRO A 56 -7.79 -3.98 17.58
C PRO A 56 -7.31 -2.79 18.41
N GLU A 57 -6.41 -2.98 19.38
CA GLU A 57 -5.97 -1.93 20.31
C GLU A 57 -5.16 -0.80 19.63
N ILE A 58 -4.61 -1.06 18.45
CA ILE A 58 -3.93 -0.08 17.61
C ILE A 58 -4.34 -0.22 16.14
N THR A 59 -4.31 0.88 15.38
CA THR A 59 -4.60 0.92 13.94
C THR A 59 -3.55 1.77 13.22
N ASP A 60 -3.03 1.26 12.11
CA ASP A 60 -2.06 1.94 11.24
C ASP A 60 -0.88 2.60 12.00
N PRO A 61 -0.12 1.83 12.82
CA PRO A 61 1.02 2.38 13.55
C PRO A 61 2.14 2.79 12.58
N VAL A 62 2.62 4.03 12.71
CA VAL A 62 3.65 4.58 11.81
C VAL A 62 4.98 4.91 12.49
N VAL A 63 4.96 5.30 13.77
CA VAL A 63 6.15 5.69 14.51
C VAL A 63 6.02 5.27 15.97
N THR A 64 7.10 4.74 16.53
CA THR A 64 7.22 4.39 17.96
C THR A 64 8.38 5.15 18.59
N ALA A 65 8.15 5.75 19.77
CA ALA A 65 9.19 6.43 20.55
C ALA A 65 9.04 6.16 22.05
N PHE A 66 10.16 6.23 22.78
CA PHE A 66 10.18 6.13 24.24
C PHE A 66 10.57 7.47 24.86
N ASP A 67 9.92 7.86 25.96
CA ASP A 67 10.31 9.04 26.72
C ASP A 67 11.37 8.74 27.80
N GLY A 68 11.81 9.77 28.53
CA GLY A 68 12.80 9.63 29.61
C GLY A 68 12.33 8.81 30.81
N ASN A 69 11.03 8.51 30.91
CA ASN A 69 10.44 7.65 31.94
C ASN A 69 10.23 6.21 31.44
N GLY A 70 10.67 5.88 30.22
CA GLY A 70 10.52 4.56 29.62
C GLY A 70 9.11 4.24 29.13
N ARG A 71 8.23 5.24 29.00
CA ARG A 71 6.88 5.02 28.42
C ARG A 71 6.98 4.94 26.90
N MET A 72 6.30 3.96 26.31
CA MET A 72 6.20 3.80 24.86
C MET A 72 5.02 4.61 24.31
N PHE A 73 5.28 5.42 23.30
CA PHE A 73 4.27 6.16 22.54
C PHE A 73 4.28 5.66 21.10
N VAL A 74 3.09 5.41 20.55
CA VAL A 74 2.92 4.98 19.16
C VAL A 74 1.98 5.96 18.46
N ALA A 75 2.39 6.46 17.30
CA ALA A 75 1.57 7.32 16.45
C ALA A 75 0.78 6.48 15.45
N GLU A 76 -0.54 6.71 15.37
CA GLU A 76 -1.45 6.10 14.41
C GLU A 76 -1.70 7.03 13.21
N MET A 77 -1.65 6.50 11.99
CA MET A 77 -1.98 7.25 10.77
C MET A 77 -3.38 6.90 10.27
N ARG A 78 -4.39 7.44 10.93
CA ARG A 78 -5.81 7.09 10.70
C ARG A 78 -6.50 7.85 9.58
N THR A 79 -5.82 8.83 8.99
CA THR A 79 -6.41 9.80 8.06
C THR A 79 -6.03 9.53 6.60
N TYR A 80 -5.27 8.48 6.31
CA TYR A 80 -5.01 8.08 4.93
C TYR A 80 -6.24 7.38 4.36
N MET A 81 -6.74 7.89 3.23
CA MET A 81 -7.93 7.36 2.58
C MET A 81 -7.55 6.06 1.86
N GLN A 82 -8.02 4.94 2.38
CA GLN A 82 -7.77 3.60 1.80
C GLN A 82 -8.64 3.35 0.56
N ASP A 83 -9.81 3.99 0.52
CA ASP A 83 -10.81 3.83 -0.53
C ASP A 83 -10.98 5.16 -1.26
N ILE A 84 -10.31 5.31 -2.41
CA ILE A 84 -10.61 6.38 -3.37
C ILE A 84 -11.28 5.71 -4.57
N ASP A 85 -12.53 6.10 -4.85
CA ASP A 85 -13.21 5.77 -6.11
C ASP A 85 -12.65 6.64 -7.26
#